data_AF-A0A7V9M2P5-F1
#
_entry.id   AF-A0A7V9M2P5-F1
#
_cell.length_a   1.000
_cell.length_b   1.000
_cell.length_c   1.000
_cell.angle_alpha   90.00
_cell.angle_beta   90.00
_cell.angle_gamma   90.00
#
_symmetry.space_group_name_H-M   'P 1'
#
loop_
_entity.id
_entity.type
_entity.pdbx_description
1 polymer ?
#
loop_
_entity_poly.entity_id
_entity_poly.type
_entity_poly.pdbx_seq_one_letter_code
_entity_poly.pdbx_strand_id
1 'polypeptide(L)'
;WPTWMWGNWEIASLAQWLKEYNTGLPINKKVGFYGLDVYSLWDSMKAMINYLENEDPQAARSVKKAIQCFEPFNEDEQLYARYTLRDEGCRDEVLALLKEIRMKAQFLDGDREAGFNTEQNALIAVNAEKYYSSMIEFDNESWNLRDGHMMETLDRLMKFHGENAKGIV
;
A
#
# COMPACT_ATOMS: atom_id res chain seq x y z
N TRP A 1 -0.62 3.82 11.20
CA TRP A 1 -0.28 5.26 11.12
C TRP A 1 -0.74 6.00 12.36
N PRO A 2 0.11 6.83 13.00
CA PRO A 2 -0.27 7.44 14.25
C PRO A 2 -1.41 8.44 14.08
N THR A 3 -2.57 8.11 14.66
CA THR A 3 -3.72 9.01 14.75
C THR A 3 -3.35 10.36 15.34
N TRP A 4 -2.36 10.43 16.24
CA TRP A 4 -1.95 11.69 16.85
C TRP A 4 -1.40 12.72 15.86
N MET A 5 -0.83 12.29 14.73
CA MET A 5 -0.26 13.21 13.73
C MET A 5 -1.34 13.76 12.79
N TRP A 6 -2.33 12.94 12.42
CA TRP A 6 -3.30 13.26 11.37
C TRP A 6 -4.73 13.49 11.87
N GLY A 7 -5.07 12.97 13.05
CA GLY A 7 -6.38 13.10 13.69
C GLY A 7 -6.56 14.45 14.37
N ASN A 8 -6.33 15.54 13.64
CA ASN A 8 -6.47 16.91 14.12
C ASN A 8 -7.55 17.67 13.32
N TRP A 9 -7.92 18.85 13.82
CA TRP A 9 -9.01 19.65 13.26
C TRP A 9 -8.68 20.19 11.87
N GLU A 10 -7.42 20.48 11.61
CA GLU A 10 -6.92 21.03 10.36
C GLU A 10 -7.05 20.00 9.24
N ILE A 11 -6.60 18.76 9.47
CA ILE A 11 -6.74 17.65 8.52
C ILE A 11 -8.20 17.27 8.32
N ALA A 12 -9.00 17.23 9.39
CA ALA A 12 -10.44 16.96 9.28
C ALA A 12 -11.15 18.03 8.42
N SER A 13 -10.80 19.30 8.62
CA SER A 13 -11.33 20.43 7.85
C SER A 13 -10.89 20.38 6.39
N LEU A 14 -9.63 20.04 6.12
CA LEU A 14 -9.12 19.83 4.77
C LEU A 14 -9.85 18.68 4.05
N ALA A 15 -10.02 17.54 4.73
CA ALA A 15 -10.71 16.38 4.16
C ALA A 15 -12.20 16.69 3.86
N GLN A 16 -12.87 17.42 4.75
CA GLN A 16 -14.25 17.86 4.53
C GLN A 16 -14.34 18.84 3.35
N TRP A 17 -13.44 19.81 3.28
CA TRP A 17 -13.37 20.74 2.15
C TRP A 17 -13.10 20.02 0.82
N LEU A 18 -12.17 19.06 0.78
CA LEU A 18 -11.89 18.25 -0.42
C LEU A 18 -13.11 17.47 -0.87
N LYS A 19 -13.87 16.90 0.06
CA LYS A 19 -15.13 16.20 -0.24
C LYS A 19 -16.16 17.13 -0.86
N GLU A 20 -16.34 18.33 -0.30
CA GLU A 20 -17.26 19.35 -0.83
C GLU A 20 -16.81 19.83 -2.22
N TYR A 21 -15.52 20.12 -2.39
CA TYR A 21 -14.94 20.52 -3.68
C TYR A 21 -15.15 19.46 -4.77
N ASN A 22 -14.98 18.19 -4.42
CA ASN A 22 -15.18 17.07 -5.35
C ASN A 22 -16.65 16.77 -5.65
N THR A 23 -17.60 17.37 -4.90
CA THR A 23 -19.03 17.13 -5.10
C THR A 23 -19.49 17.75 -6.41
N GLY A 24 -20.07 16.92 -7.29
CA GLY A 24 -20.53 17.35 -8.62
C GLY A 24 -19.45 17.38 -9.70
N LEU A 25 -18.18 17.15 -9.37
CA LEU A 25 -17.12 16.99 -10.38
C LEU A 25 -17.16 15.59 -11.01
N PRO A 26 -16.91 15.47 -12.33
CA PRO A 26 -16.70 14.17 -12.95
C PRO A 26 -15.45 13.50 -12.38
N ILE A 27 -15.42 12.17 -12.39
CA ILE A 27 -14.36 11.37 -11.74
C ILE A 27 -12.94 11.79 -12.15
N ASN A 28 -12.73 12.13 -13.42
CA ASN A 28 -11.44 12.56 -13.98
C ASN A 28 -11.02 14.00 -13.61
N LYS A 29 -11.83 14.72 -12.84
CA LYS A 29 -11.54 16.08 -12.34
C LYS A 29 -11.51 16.16 -10.82
N LYS A 30 -11.81 15.07 -10.12
CA LYS A 30 -11.74 15.03 -8.66
C LYS A 30 -10.28 15.06 -8.21
N VAL A 31 -10.04 15.70 -7.07
CA VAL A 31 -8.76 15.75 -6.38
C VAL A 31 -8.69 14.60 -5.39
N GLY A 32 -7.64 13.79 -5.45
CA GLY A 32 -7.41 12.71 -4.50
C GLY A 32 -6.54 13.12 -3.31
N PHE A 33 -6.64 12.35 -2.22
CA PHE A 33 -5.78 12.46 -1.05
C PHE A 33 -5.14 11.10 -0.80
N TYR A 34 -3.82 11.01 -0.89
CA TYR A 34 -3.10 9.74 -0.97
C TYR A 34 -2.03 9.65 0.12
N GLY A 35 -1.90 8.47 0.73
CA GLY A 35 -0.74 8.13 1.55
C GLY A 35 0.38 7.60 0.68
N LEU A 36 1.61 8.08 0.88
CA LEU A 36 2.78 7.66 0.09
C LEU A 36 3.68 6.65 0.79
N ASP A 37 3.54 6.51 2.11
CA ASP A 37 4.54 5.88 2.95
C ASP A 37 4.18 4.43 3.32
N VAL A 38 5.19 3.67 3.72
CA VAL A 38 5.28 2.20 3.63
C VAL A 38 4.70 1.47 4.85
N TYR A 39 4.38 2.18 5.93
CA TYR A 39 3.99 1.59 7.22
C TYR A 39 2.61 0.91 7.25
N SER A 40 1.91 0.78 6.13
CA SER A 40 0.54 0.25 6.08
C SER A 40 0.47 -1.24 5.72
N LEU A 41 1.52 -2.05 5.90
CA LEU A 41 1.57 -3.46 5.47
C LEU A 41 0.28 -4.25 5.79
N TRP A 42 -0.10 -4.32 7.07
CA TRP A 42 -1.26 -5.10 7.50
C TRP A 42 -2.58 -4.50 7.02
N ASP A 43 -2.73 -3.18 7.09
CA ASP A 43 -3.91 -2.47 6.56
C ASP A 43 -4.06 -2.67 5.05
N SER A 44 -2.95 -2.67 4.31
CA SER A 44 -2.89 -2.92 2.87
C SER A 44 -3.31 -4.36 2.54
N MET A 45 -2.85 -5.35 3.30
CA MET A 45 -3.29 -6.73 3.13
C MET A 45 -4.79 -6.92 3.47
N LYS A 46 -5.28 -6.27 4.54
CA LYS A 46 -6.71 -6.26 4.90
C LYS A 46 -7.57 -5.54 3.84
N ALA A 47 -7.08 -4.47 3.24
CA ALA A 47 -7.78 -3.79 2.16
C ALA A 47 -7.90 -4.70 0.93
N MET A 48 -6.79 -5.38 0.55
CA MET A 48 -6.79 -6.32 -0.57
C MET A 48 -7.73 -7.51 -0.35
N ILE A 49 -7.72 -8.11 0.85
CA ILE A 49 -8.59 -9.28 1.10
C ILE A 49 -10.08 -8.90 1.01
N ASN A 50 -10.48 -7.76 1.59
CA ASN A 50 -11.87 -7.29 1.58
C ASN A 50 -12.38 -7.03 0.16
N TYR A 51 -11.51 -6.55 -0.73
CA TYR A 51 -11.84 -6.31 -2.12
C TYR A 51 -11.85 -7.62 -2.94
N LEU A 52 -10.77 -8.40 -2.86
CA LEU A 52 -10.58 -9.58 -3.71
C LEU A 52 -11.48 -10.76 -3.32
N GLU A 53 -12.02 -10.82 -2.10
CA GLU A 53 -12.95 -11.88 -1.73
C GLU A 53 -14.21 -11.93 -2.61
N ASN A 54 -14.65 -10.78 -3.12
CA ASN A 54 -15.80 -10.71 -4.03
C ASN A 54 -15.36 -10.71 -5.50
N GLU A 55 -14.24 -10.07 -5.81
CA GLU A 55 -13.83 -9.80 -7.21
C GLU A 55 -12.94 -10.90 -7.81
N ASP A 56 -11.99 -11.43 -7.04
CA ASP A 56 -11.12 -12.53 -7.46
C ASP A 56 -10.74 -13.42 -6.26
N PRO A 57 -11.59 -14.42 -5.94
CA PRO A 57 -11.35 -15.34 -4.84
C PRO A 57 -10.05 -16.15 -4.96
N GLN A 58 -9.47 -16.28 -6.16
CA GLN A 58 -8.17 -16.93 -6.33
C GLN A 58 -7.04 -16.00 -5.93
N ALA A 59 -7.06 -14.73 -6.34
CA ALA A 59 -6.09 -13.74 -5.86
C ALA A 59 -6.20 -13.52 -4.35
N ALA A 60 -7.42 -13.56 -3.78
CA ALA A 60 -7.63 -13.49 -2.34
C ALA A 60 -6.92 -14.62 -1.57
N ARG A 61 -6.77 -15.82 -2.16
CA ARG A 61 -5.99 -16.91 -1.55
C ARG A 61 -4.50 -16.57 -1.46
N SER A 62 -3.95 -15.89 -2.45
CA SER A 62 -2.55 -15.43 -2.42
C SER A 62 -2.33 -14.38 -1.32
N VAL A 63 -3.30 -13.47 -1.13
CA VAL A 63 -3.26 -12.52 0.00
C VAL A 63 -3.33 -13.25 1.34
N LYS A 64 -4.24 -14.22 1.49
CA LYS A 64 -4.36 -15.06 2.69
C LYS A 64 -3.05 -15.77 3.02
N LYS A 65 -2.36 -16.32 2.02
CA LYS A 65 -1.05 -16.96 2.20
C LYS A 65 0.01 -15.97 2.69
N ALA A 66 0.06 -14.76 2.14
CA ALA A 66 0.98 -13.73 2.61
C ALA A 66 0.67 -13.31 4.06
N ILE A 67 -0.62 -13.12 4.40
CA ILE A 67 -1.05 -12.81 5.77
C ILE A 67 -0.63 -13.92 6.75
N GLN A 68 -0.79 -15.19 6.39
CA GLN A 68 -0.40 -16.32 7.23
C GLN A 68 1.10 -16.31 7.57
N CYS A 69 1.95 -15.86 6.65
CA CYS A 69 3.37 -15.71 6.95
C CYS A 69 3.62 -14.63 8.02
N PHE A 70 2.87 -13.52 7.97
CA PHE A 70 3.00 -12.43 8.94
C PHE A 70 2.23 -12.64 10.27
N GLU A 71 1.31 -13.62 10.32
CA GLU A 71 0.46 -13.88 11.49
C GLU A 71 1.24 -14.05 12.81
N PRO A 72 2.37 -14.78 12.87
CA PRO A 72 3.11 -14.97 14.12
C PRO A 72 3.64 -13.68 14.75
N PHE A 73 3.74 -12.60 13.97
CA PHE A 73 4.31 -11.33 14.43
C PHE A 73 3.24 -10.36 14.93
N ASN A 74 1.95 -10.68 14.78
CA ASN A 74 0.82 -9.93 15.34
C ASN A 74 0.92 -8.39 15.14
N GLU A 75 1.19 -7.98 13.92
CA GLU A 75 1.32 -6.55 13.55
C GLU A 75 2.46 -5.81 14.26
N ASP A 76 3.46 -6.53 14.78
CA ASP A 76 4.68 -5.96 15.38
C ASP A 76 5.85 -6.06 14.38
N GLU A 77 6.18 -4.91 13.77
CA GLU A 77 7.29 -4.80 12.82
C GLU A 77 8.66 -5.09 13.44
N GLN A 78 8.85 -4.81 14.75
CA GLN A 78 10.13 -5.07 15.40
C GLN A 78 10.32 -6.56 15.66
N LEU A 79 9.23 -7.26 16.00
CA LEU A 79 9.24 -8.70 16.15
C LEU A 79 9.54 -9.39 14.82
N TYR A 80 8.91 -8.94 13.73
CA TYR A 80 9.20 -9.44 12.38
C TYR A 80 10.66 -9.18 11.99
N ALA A 81 11.13 -7.94 12.14
CA ALA A 81 12.51 -7.60 11.80
C ALA A 81 13.52 -8.49 12.54
N ARG A 82 13.30 -8.77 13.84
CA ARG A 82 14.20 -9.62 14.65
C ARG A 82 14.24 -11.06 14.15
N TYR A 83 13.12 -11.56 13.65
CA TYR A 83 13.02 -12.89 13.06
C TYR A 83 13.87 -12.99 11.79
N THR A 84 13.81 -11.98 10.92
CA THR A 84 14.53 -11.97 9.64
C THR A 84 16.06 -11.92 9.75
N LEU A 85 16.61 -11.67 10.95
CA LEU A 85 18.03 -11.80 11.23
C LEU A 85 18.52 -13.24 11.32
N ARG A 86 17.61 -14.20 11.52
CA ARG A 86 17.94 -15.60 11.80
C ARG A 86 17.38 -16.56 10.76
N ASP A 87 16.21 -16.25 10.21
CA ASP A 87 15.46 -17.09 9.28
C ASP A 87 15.01 -16.29 8.06
N GLU A 88 14.57 -17.00 7.01
CA GLU A 88 13.98 -16.37 5.83
C GLU A 88 12.63 -15.72 6.18
N GLY A 89 12.50 -14.43 5.85
CA GLY A 89 11.25 -13.69 6.03
C GLY A 89 10.18 -14.02 4.99
N CYS A 90 9.10 -13.26 5.00
CA CYS A 90 7.93 -13.43 4.12
C CYS A 90 8.12 -12.86 2.70
N ARG A 91 9.37 -12.67 2.26
CA ARG A 91 9.73 -12.02 1.01
C ARG A 91 9.16 -12.73 -0.21
N ASP A 92 9.26 -14.06 -0.23
CA ASP A 92 8.79 -14.86 -1.36
C ASP A 92 7.25 -14.86 -1.45
N GLU A 93 6.55 -14.85 -0.32
CA GLU A 93 5.11 -14.73 -0.25
C GLU A 93 4.62 -13.39 -0.81
N VAL A 94 5.23 -12.27 -0.42
CA VAL A 94 4.83 -10.94 -0.92
C VAL A 94 5.18 -10.74 -2.39
N LEU A 95 6.31 -11.27 -2.87
CA LEU A 95 6.67 -11.24 -4.29
C LEU A 95 5.74 -12.11 -5.14
N ALA A 96 5.39 -13.30 -4.64
CA ALA A 96 4.42 -14.17 -5.30
C ALA A 96 3.03 -13.52 -5.36
N LEU A 97 2.62 -12.86 -4.27
CA LEU A 97 1.39 -12.06 -4.23
C LEU A 97 1.41 -10.95 -5.29
N LEU A 98 2.44 -10.10 -5.31
CA LEU A 98 2.54 -9.01 -6.29
C LEU A 98 2.51 -9.53 -7.73
N LYS A 99 3.20 -10.64 -7.99
CA LYS A 99 3.18 -11.29 -9.31
C LYS A 99 1.77 -11.76 -9.68
N GLU A 100 1.07 -12.44 -8.77
CA GLU A 100 -0.31 -12.90 -8.99
C GLU A 100 -1.23 -11.72 -9.29
N ILE A 101 -1.16 -10.65 -8.47
CA ILE A 101 -1.96 -9.45 -8.67
C ILE A 101 -1.65 -8.80 -10.02
N ARG A 102 -0.40 -8.63 -10.41
CA ARG A 102 -0.06 -8.03 -11.72
C ARG A 102 -0.50 -8.87 -12.92
N MET A 103 -0.49 -10.20 -12.81
CA MET A 103 -0.98 -11.08 -13.87
C MET A 103 -2.50 -10.97 -14.06
N LYS A 104 -3.24 -10.62 -12.99
CA LYS A 104 -4.71 -10.64 -12.96
C LYS A 104 -5.38 -9.27 -12.91
N ALA A 105 -4.68 -8.25 -12.44
CA ALA A 105 -5.17 -6.87 -12.33
C ALA A 105 -5.48 -6.23 -13.69
N GLN A 106 -5.15 -6.91 -14.80
CA GLN A 106 -5.62 -6.53 -16.13
C GLN A 106 -7.13 -6.78 -16.35
N PHE A 107 -7.83 -7.41 -15.39
CA PHE A 107 -9.21 -7.88 -15.58
C PHE A 107 -10.23 -7.42 -14.53
N LEU A 108 -9.88 -6.52 -13.61
CA LEU A 108 -10.82 -6.02 -12.61
C LEU A 108 -11.74 -4.92 -13.19
N ASP A 109 -12.83 -5.39 -13.79
CA ASP A 109 -14.18 -4.79 -13.83
C ASP A 109 -14.30 -3.25 -13.94
N GLY A 110 -13.67 -2.64 -14.95
CA GLY A 110 -13.98 -1.27 -15.39
C GLY A 110 -13.68 -0.14 -14.40
N ASP A 111 -13.40 -0.45 -13.13
CA ASP A 111 -12.97 0.47 -12.09
C ASP A 111 -11.44 0.52 -12.05
N ARG A 112 -10.93 1.50 -12.80
CA ARG A 112 -9.51 1.79 -12.91
C ARG A 112 -8.86 2.02 -11.54
N GLU A 113 -9.57 2.67 -10.61
CA GLU A 113 -9.03 3.02 -9.29
C GLU A 113 -8.92 1.79 -8.40
N ALA A 114 -9.91 0.90 -8.43
CA ALA A 114 -9.88 -0.34 -7.66
C ALA A 114 -8.73 -1.27 -8.10
N GLY A 115 -8.50 -1.40 -9.41
CA GLY A 115 -7.35 -2.14 -9.95
C GLY A 115 -6.00 -1.53 -9.52
N PHE A 116 -5.87 -0.21 -9.61
CA PHE A 116 -4.67 0.50 -9.14
C PHE A 116 -4.44 0.30 -7.63
N ASN A 117 -5.49 0.45 -6.82
CA ASN A 117 -5.43 0.33 -5.37
C ASN A 117 -4.99 -1.08 -4.95
N THR A 118 -5.52 -2.11 -5.60
CA THR A 118 -5.13 -3.50 -5.35
C THR A 118 -3.65 -3.74 -5.68
N GLU A 119 -3.18 -3.29 -6.84
CA GLU A 119 -1.76 -3.46 -7.20
C GLU A 119 -0.84 -2.62 -6.29
N GLN A 120 -1.27 -1.40 -5.92
CA GLN A 120 -0.50 -0.54 -5.03
C GLN A 120 -0.36 -1.15 -3.63
N ASN A 121 -1.41 -1.76 -3.07
CA ASN A 121 -1.31 -2.45 -1.78
C ASN A 121 -0.40 -3.68 -1.85
N ALA A 122 -0.40 -4.41 -2.96
CA ALA A 122 0.52 -5.53 -3.15
C ALA A 122 1.99 -5.04 -3.22
N LEU A 123 2.22 -3.89 -3.86
CA LEU A 123 3.53 -3.25 -3.90
C LEU A 123 3.97 -2.74 -2.52
N ILE A 124 3.06 -2.11 -1.76
CA ILE A 124 3.31 -1.72 -0.36
C ILE A 124 3.74 -2.93 0.44
N ALA A 125 3.09 -4.09 0.29
CA ALA A 125 3.46 -5.29 1.03
C ALA A 125 4.91 -5.75 0.75
N VAL A 126 5.35 -5.69 -0.51
CA VAL A 126 6.73 -6.00 -0.90
C VAL A 126 7.72 -4.99 -0.32
N ASN A 127 7.44 -3.69 -0.45
CA ASN A 127 8.36 -2.66 0.02
C ASN A 127 8.40 -2.60 1.55
N ALA A 128 7.28 -2.88 2.23
CA ALA A 128 7.21 -2.94 3.68
C ALA A 128 7.97 -4.15 4.25
N GLU A 129 7.83 -5.33 3.64
CA GLU A 129 8.64 -6.50 3.99
C GLU A 129 10.13 -6.15 3.93
N LYS A 130 10.58 -5.61 2.79
CA LYS A 130 11.98 -5.22 2.60
C LYS A 130 12.42 -4.16 3.61
N TYR A 131 11.57 -3.17 3.87
CA TYR A 131 11.85 -2.10 4.82
C TYR A 131 11.99 -2.63 6.25
N TYR A 132 11.05 -3.44 6.73
CA TYR A 132 11.10 -4.00 8.08
C TYR A 132 12.29 -4.95 8.26
N SER A 133 12.58 -5.80 7.28
CA SER A 133 13.74 -6.68 7.31
C SER A 133 15.06 -5.92 7.41
N SER A 134 15.14 -4.71 6.81
CA SER A 134 16.32 -3.84 6.90
C SER A 134 16.39 -2.96 8.16
N MET A 135 15.32 -2.89 8.96
CA MET A 135 15.19 -1.91 10.04
C MET A 135 16.20 -2.15 11.19
N ILE A 136 16.62 -3.40 11.44
CA ILE A 136 17.56 -3.71 12.53
C ILE A 136 19.01 -3.47 12.14
N GLU A 137 19.34 -3.46 10.85
CA GLU A 137 20.72 -3.22 10.44
C GLU A 137 21.16 -1.76 10.68
N PHE A 138 20.23 -0.85 11.08
CA PHE A 138 20.49 0.55 11.43
C PHE A 138 21.40 1.27 10.41
N ASP A 139 21.31 0.87 9.15
CA ASP A 139 22.08 1.46 8.05
C ASP A 139 21.23 2.51 7.32
N ASN A 140 21.91 3.48 6.70
CA ASN A 140 21.32 4.53 5.85
C ASN A 140 20.46 3.93 4.72
N GLU A 141 20.75 2.69 4.32
CA GLU A 141 19.97 1.90 3.37
C GLU A 141 18.48 1.83 3.74
N SER A 142 18.12 1.66 5.02
CA SER A 142 16.72 1.55 5.46
C SER A 142 15.90 2.83 5.21
N TRP A 143 16.50 4.01 5.42
CA TRP A 143 15.87 5.30 5.12
C TRP A 143 15.67 5.50 3.62
N ASN A 144 16.65 5.12 2.82
CA ASN A 144 16.56 5.19 1.36
C ASN A 144 15.47 4.26 0.80
N LEU A 145 15.17 3.14 1.46
CA LEU A 145 14.06 2.26 1.06
C LEU A 145 12.69 2.91 1.25
N ARG A 146 12.49 3.63 2.37
CA ARG A 146 11.25 4.34 2.65
C ARG A 146 11.04 5.48 1.66
N ASP A 147 12.05 6.33 1.47
CA ASP A 147 11.97 7.45 0.53
C ASP A 147 11.81 6.95 -0.92
N GLY A 148 12.51 5.88 -1.27
CA GLY A 148 12.36 5.20 -2.56
C GLY A 148 10.94 4.70 -2.79
N HIS A 149 10.31 4.10 -1.76
CA HIS A 149 8.90 3.69 -1.85
C HIS A 149 7.95 4.89 -2.00
N MET A 150 8.15 5.98 -1.25
CA MET A 150 7.32 7.18 -1.38
C MET A 150 7.41 7.77 -2.79
N MET A 151 8.61 7.83 -3.37
CA MET A 151 8.82 8.29 -4.73
C MET A 151 8.20 7.34 -5.76
N GLU A 152 8.35 6.02 -5.59
CA GLU A 152 7.72 5.01 -6.47
C GLU A 152 6.19 5.12 -6.45
N THR A 153 5.60 5.32 -5.27
CA THR A 153 4.15 5.52 -5.11
C THR A 153 3.70 6.81 -5.78
N LEU A 154 4.45 7.90 -5.63
CA LEU A 154 4.17 9.17 -6.32
C LEU A 154 4.22 8.99 -7.84
N ASP A 155 5.28 8.36 -8.38
CA ASP A 155 5.41 8.12 -9.81
C ASP A 155 4.25 7.26 -10.37
N ARG A 156 3.81 6.26 -9.61
CA ARG A 156 2.65 5.43 -9.96
C ARG A 156 1.36 6.24 -9.98
N LEU A 157 1.15 7.13 -9.00
CA LEU A 157 -0.01 8.03 -8.96
C LEU A 157 0.00 9.03 -10.13
N MET A 158 1.16 9.60 -10.45
CA MET A 158 1.29 10.53 -11.57
C MET A 158 0.97 9.83 -12.91
N LYS A 159 1.46 8.60 -13.11
CA LYS A 159 1.11 7.77 -14.28
C LYS A 159 -0.37 7.39 -14.30
N PHE A 160 -0.95 7.08 -13.15
CA PHE A 160 -2.38 6.76 -13.03
C PHE A 160 -3.26 7.95 -13.43
N HIS A 161 -2.95 9.16 -12.98
CA HIS A 161 -3.70 10.36 -13.33
C HIS A 161 -3.38 10.91 -14.73
N GLY A 162 -2.26 10.48 -15.33
CA GLY A 162 -1.87 10.77 -16.71
C GLY A 162 -0.87 11.92 -16.85
N GLU A 163 -0.43 12.21 -18.07
CA GLU A 163 0.69 13.12 -18.35
C GLU A 163 0.53 14.56 -17.81
N ASN A 164 -0.71 15.02 -17.64
CA ASN A 164 -1.01 16.36 -17.12
C ASN A 164 -1.29 16.37 -15.60
N ALA A 165 -1.05 15.27 -14.91
CA ALA A 165 -1.22 15.17 -13.46
C ALA A 165 -0.34 16.19 -12.73
N LYS A 166 -0.82 16.67 -11.58
CA LYS A 166 -0.09 17.56 -10.68
C LYS A 166 -0.26 17.02 -9.26
N GLY A 167 0.85 16.98 -8.52
CA GLY A 167 0.86 16.57 -7.11
C GLY A 167 1.30 17.72 -6.22
N ILE A 168 0.76 17.76 -5.00
CA ILE A 168 1.27 18.54 -3.88
C ILE A 168 1.75 17.50 -2.87
N VAL A 169 3.03 17.54 -2.53
CA VAL A 169 3.70 16.64 -1.58
C VAL A 169 4.24 17.47 -0.43
#